data_AF-V7PAD6-F1
#
_entry.id   AF-V7PAD6-F1
#
_cell.length_a   1.000
_cell.length_b   1.000
_cell.length_c   1.000
_cell.angle_alpha   90.00
_cell.angle_beta   90.00
_cell.angle_gamma   90.00
#
_symmetry.space_group_name_H-M   'P 1'
#
loop_
_entity.id
_entity.type
_entity.pdbx_description
1 polymer ?
#
loop_
_entity_poly.entity_id
_entity_poly.type
_entity_poly.pdbx_seq_one_letter_code
_entity_poly.pdbx_strand_id
1 'polypeptide(L)'
;MDSYERKKKELYLKRKELNIYYHPLKTIKLFFLELRNIILNIYEKNKKYNKIVLLAISIILLLLKIRHKHAYLDNLIIYVEVIIWWLLLGVLSSVGLGCGMHSGVLFLFPHIYFICSTSEYCNSLNFDSRINMWKSLLTTGNYFECISKGDGDVTLLKLFMKIYPYCFIWGIGTALGELPPYMTSFYASKAKLYDDDYEEFEKDIKEGKRNIVTSMKKWMIDFIKKYGSISVFLLSCWPNIMFDLCGICCGHFLMPFEKFFIPLVLGKAVVKTIFQTLFLIFIFSNNYKEMQLAILKKVLSILPLHRLFPNLNMTNIESFIDEQISVLKYGKKTKSKINFMFLFNIFFFLVIIFFFISCINQIAQKYQKNLDEEELKKLFNKDEVIREKKKNK
;
A
#
# COMPACT_ATOMS: atom_id res chain seq x y z
N MET A 1 -14.43 -38.52 -5.05
CA MET A 1 -14.36 -37.05 -5.24
C MET A 1 -14.86 -36.33 -3.99
N ASP A 2 -16.01 -36.73 -3.44
CA ASP A 2 -16.65 -36.10 -2.28
C ASP A 2 -15.81 -36.12 -0.97
N SER A 3 -15.02 -37.19 -0.73
CA SER A 3 -14.11 -37.26 0.44
C SER A 3 -12.90 -36.30 0.32
N TYR A 4 -12.40 -36.07 -0.90
CA TYR A 4 -11.26 -35.20 -1.14
C TYR A 4 -11.65 -33.73 -0.95
N GLU A 5 -12.80 -33.32 -1.50
CA GLU A 5 -13.31 -31.96 -1.32
C GLU A 5 -13.69 -31.68 0.13
N ARG A 6 -14.30 -32.64 0.83
CA ARG A 6 -14.57 -32.52 2.28
C ARG A 6 -13.29 -32.32 3.08
N LYS A 7 -12.23 -33.08 2.79
CA LYS A 7 -10.94 -32.93 3.47
C LYS A 7 -10.24 -31.61 3.13
N LYS A 8 -10.26 -31.19 1.86
CA LYS A 8 -9.74 -29.87 1.43
C LYS A 8 -10.44 -28.74 2.20
N LYS A 9 -11.76 -28.82 2.35
CA LYS A 9 -12.56 -27.84 3.09
C LYS A 9 -12.24 -27.84 4.60
N GLU A 10 -12.09 -29.01 5.21
CA GLU A 10 -11.71 -29.15 6.62
C GLU A 10 -10.33 -28.50 6.90
N LEU A 11 -9.33 -28.80 6.06
CA LEU A 11 -7.97 -28.25 6.19
C LEU A 11 -7.95 -26.73 5.99
N TYR A 12 -8.72 -26.22 5.03
CA TYR A 12 -8.88 -24.78 4.80
C TYR A 12 -9.45 -24.06 6.02
N LEU A 13 -10.49 -24.61 6.65
CA LEU A 13 -11.09 -24.01 7.86
C LEU A 13 -10.09 -23.99 9.03
N LYS A 14 -9.40 -25.11 9.28
CA LYS A 14 -8.34 -25.19 10.31
C LYS A 14 -7.20 -24.20 10.09
N ARG A 15 -6.87 -23.92 8.83
CA ARG A 15 -5.84 -22.94 8.48
C ARG A 15 -6.29 -21.50 8.73
N LYS A 16 -7.58 -21.17 8.51
CA LYS A 16 -8.12 -19.84 8.87
C LYS A 16 -8.11 -19.58 10.38
N GLU A 17 -8.24 -20.62 11.20
CA GLU A 17 -8.12 -20.54 12.67
C GLU A 17 -6.67 -20.30 13.13
N LEU A 18 -5.68 -20.51 12.25
CA LEU A 18 -4.26 -20.32 12.56
C LEU A 18 -3.90 -18.84 12.52
N ASN A 19 -3.92 -18.20 13.68
CA ASN A 19 -3.53 -16.81 13.86
C ASN A 19 -2.82 -16.60 15.21
N ILE A 20 -2.12 -15.47 15.35
CA ILE A 20 -1.40 -15.08 16.57
C ILE A 20 -2.35 -15.02 17.79
N TYR A 21 -3.62 -14.67 17.58
CA TYR A 21 -4.60 -14.49 18.65
C TYR A 21 -4.99 -15.80 19.34
N TYR A 22 -5.31 -16.85 18.57
CA TYR A 22 -5.75 -18.14 19.12
C TYR A 22 -4.59 -19.13 19.30
N HIS A 23 -3.57 -19.08 18.43
CA HIS A 23 -2.46 -20.03 18.43
C HIS A 23 -1.09 -19.34 18.26
N PRO A 24 -0.63 -18.51 19.23
CA PRO A 24 0.56 -17.68 19.09
C PRO A 24 1.84 -18.48 18.81
N LEU A 25 2.13 -19.48 19.66
CA LEU A 25 3.37 -20.28 19.55
C LEU A 25 3.43 -21.09 18.24
N LYS A 26 2.30 -21.68 17.83
CA LYS A 26 2.23 -22.46 16.59
C LYS A 26 2.39 -21.54 15.37
N THR A 27 1.72 -20.39 15.37
CA THR A 27 1.79 -19.41 14.28
C THR A 27 3.20 -18.85 14.12
N ILE A 28 3.85 -18.46 15.22
CA ILE A 28 5.24 -17.96 15.20
C ILE A 28 6.22 -19.04 14.71
N LYS A 29 6.07 -20.29 15.18
CA LYS A 29 6.90 -21.41 14.70
C LYS A 29 6.78 -21.62 13.20
N LEU A 30 5.54 -21.67 12.68
CA LEU A 30 5.29 -21.85 11.25
C LEU A 30 5.79 -20.66 10.42
N PHE A 31 5.64 -19.43 10.93
CA PHE A 31 6.20 -18.23 10.32
C PHE A 31 7.72 -18.36 10.10
N PHE A 32 8.48 -18.70 11.14
CA PHE A 32 9.94 -18.84 11.01
C PHE A 32 10.36 -20.00 10.11
N LEU A 33 9.60 -21.10 10.10
CA LEU A 33 9.86 -22.22 9.20
C LEU A 33 9.67 -21.83 7.73
N GLU A 34 8.59 -21.11 7.40
CA GLU A 34 8.36 -20.60 6.04
C GLU A 34 9.39 -19.55 5.65
N LEU A 35 9.73 -18.63 6.57
CA LEU A 35 10.75 -17.62 6.33
C LEU A 35 12.08 -18.29 5.96
N ARG A 36 12.48 -19.32 6.72
CA ARG A 36 13.67 -20.11 6.42
C ARG A 36 13.56 -20.80 5.06
N ASN A 37 12.44 -21.44 4.75
CA ASN A 37 12.24 -22.12 3.46
C ASN A 37 12.31 -21.15 2.28
N ILE A 38 11.71 -19.97 2.41
CA ILE A 38 11.77 -18.90 1.40
C ILE A 38 13.23 -18.46 1.19
N ILE A 39 13.96 -18.18 2.28
CA ILE A 39 15.37 -17.76 2.20
C ILE A 39 16.23 -18.84 1.54
N LEU A 40 16.08 -20.10 1.95
CA LEU A 40 16.83 -21.22 1.39
C LEU A 40 16.50 -21.46 -0.09
N ASN A 41 15.22 -21.46 -0.47
CA ASN A 41 14.81 -21.63 -1.87
C ASN A 41 15.34 -20.50 -2.76
N ILE A 42 15.30 -19.25 -2.28
CA ILE A 42 15.88 -18.11 -3.01
C ILE A 42 17.39 -18.29 -3.15
N TYR A 43 18.06 -18.71 -2.08
CA TYR A 43 19.50 -18.94 -2.07
C TYR A 43 19.92 -20.06 -3.03
N GLU A 44 19.25 -21.21 -3.00
CA GLU A 44 19.56 -22.35 -3.87
C GLU A 44 19.32 -22.01 -5.34
N LYS A 45 18.16 -21.39 -5.65
CA LYS A 45 17.78 -21.02 -7.01
C LYS A 45 18.73 -19.98 -7.62
N ASN A 46 19.27 -19.08 -6.77
CA ASN A 46 20.13 -17.99 -7.21
C ASN A 46 21.61 -18.19 -6.87
N LYS A 47 22.04 -19.40 -6.46
CA LYS A 47 23.42 -19.71 -6.04
C LYS A 47 24.46 -19.29 -7.09
N LYS A 48 24.13 -19.38 -8.38
CA LYS A 48 24.96 -18.92 -9.51
C LYS A 48 25.29 -17.43 -9.46
N TYR A 49 24.39 -16.61 -8.93
CA TYR A 49 24.54 -15.15 -8.84
C TYR A 49 25.13 -14.68 -7.52
N ASN A 50 25.39 -15.57 -6.55
CA ASN A 50 25.89 -15.19 -5.22
C ASN A 50 27.20 -14.38 -5.27
N LYS A 51 28.11 -14.71 -6.20
CA LYS A 51 29.35 -13.92 -6.39
C LYS A 51 29.06 -12.50 -6.89
N ILE A 52 28.08 -12.34 -7.78
CA ILE A 52 27.66 -11.04 -8.32
C ILE A 52 26.95 -10.22 -7.24
N VAL A 53 26.09 -10.85 -6.44
CA VAL A 53 25.41 -10.20 -5.31
C VAL A 53 26.42 -9.75 -4.26
N LEU A 54 27.39 -10.59 -3.91
CA LEU A 54 28.46 -10.24 -2.97
C LEU A 54 29.32 -9.08 -3.49
N LEU A 55 29.66 -9.11 -4.78
CA LEU A 55 30.38 -8.02 -5.45
C LEU A 55 29.57 -6.71 -5.40
N ALA A 56 28.27 -6.76 -5.71
CA ALA A 56 27.39 -5.61 -5.66
C ALA A 56 27.29 -5.03 -4.24
N ILE A 57 27.14 -5.88 -3.22
CA ILE A 57 27.13 -5.44 -1.81
C ILE A 57 28.46 -4.80 -1.43
N SER A 58 29.59 -5.39 -1.83
CA SER A 58 30.92 -4.83 -1.59
C SER A 58 31.11 -3.45 -2.23
N ILE A 59 30.65 -3.29 -3.48
CA ILE A 59 30.65 -2.01 -4.20
C ILE A 59 29.77 -0.99 -3.47
N ILE A 60 28.56 -1.37 -3.03
CA ILE A 60 27.67 -0.48 -2.28
C ILE A 60 28.33 -0.02 -0.98
N LEU A 61 28.93 -0.93 -0.21
CA LEU A 61 29.63 -0.61 1.04
C LEU A 61 30.83 0.32 0.80
N LEU A 62 31.58 0.12 -0.29
CA LEU A 62 32.67 1.00 -0.70
C LEU A 62 32.16 2.41 -1.05
N LEU A 63 31.07 2.51 -1.82
CA LEU A 63 30.44 3.77 -2.18
C LEU A 63 29.94 4.53 -0.96
N LEU A 64 29.34 3.84 0.00
CA LEU A 64 28.89 4.42 1.27
C LEU A 64 30.06 4.96 2.11
N LYS A 65 31.22 4.29 2.08
CA LYS A 65 32.44 4.74 2.77
C LYS A 65 33.04 6.02 2.15
N ILE A 66 33.00 6.13 0.82
CA ILE A 66 33.59 7.26 0.08
C ILE A 66 32.63 8.47 -0.01
N ARG A 67 31.34 8.26 0.24
CA ARG A 67 30.24 9.25 0.22
C ARG A 67 30.66 10.64 0.73
N HIS A 68 31.18 10.72 1.96
CA HIS A 68 31.51 11.99 2.61
C HIS A 68 32.66 12.77 1.96
N LYS A 69 33.47 12.13 1.11
CA LYS A 69 34.65 12.75 0.48
C LYS A 69 34.33 13.49 -0.82
N HIS A 70 33.20 13.16 -1.47
CA HIS A 70 32.85 13.72 -2.79
C HIS A 70 31.40 14.21 -2.81
N ALA A 71 31.20 15.54 -2.86
CA ALA A 71 29.87 16.17 -2.82
C ALA A 71 28.93 15.73 -3.96
N TYR A 72 29.45 15.48 -5.16
CA TYR A 72 28.65 14.96 -6.28
C TYR A 72 28.18 13.52 -6.04
N LEU A 73 29.04 12.68 -5.44
CA LEU A 73 28.69 11.30 -5.09
C LEU A 73 27.64 11.29 -3.98
N ASP A 74 27.77 12.15 -2.98
CA ASP A 74 26.78 12.29 -1.90
C ASP A 74 25.41 12.68 -2.45
N ASN A 75 25.34 13.68 -3.33
CA ASN A 75 24.09 14.07 -3.99
C ASN A 75 23.47 12.92 -4.80
N LEU A 76 24.26 12.17 -5.57
CA LEU A 76 23.77 11.01 -6.33
C LEU A 76 23.22 9.93 -5.39
N ILE A 77 23.95 9.59 -4.33
CA ILE A 77 23.52 8.61 -3.33
C ILE A 77 22.21 9.05 -2.69
N ILE A 78 22.05 10.33 -2.35
CA ILE A 78 20.79 10.87 -1.80
C ILE A 78 19.65 10.66 -2.80
N TYR A 79 19.83 10.94 -4.09
CA TYR A 79 18.78 10.68 -5.08
C TYR A 79 18.41 9.20 -5.19
N VAL A 80 19.40 8.30 -5.14
CA VAL A 80 19.16 6.85 -5.14
C VAL A 80 18.39 6.43 -3.88
N GLU A 81 18.78 6.95 -2.70
CA GLU A 81 18.08 6.73 -1.43
C GLU A 81 16.63 7.23 -1.50
N VAL A 82 16.39 8.40 -2.08
CA VAL A 82 15.03 8.96 -2.30
C VAL A 82 14.21 8.01 -3.17
N ILE A 83 14.76 7.61 -4.32
CA ILE A 83 14.04 6.73 -5.25
C ILE A 83 13.69 5.41 -4.58
N ILE A 84 14.67 4.76 -3.93
CA ILE A 84 14.47 3.48 -3.25
C ILE A 84 13.43 3.62 -2.13
N TRP A 85 13.54 4.65 -1.29
CA TRP A 85 12.64 4.89 -0.17
C TRP A 85 11.19 5.01 -0.64
N TRP A 86 10.92 5.93 -1.57
CA TRP A 86 9.54 6.18 -2.02
C TRP A 86 8.98 5.04 -2.85
N LEU A 87 9.81 4.38 -3.66
CA LEU A 87 9.39 3.22 -4.45
C LEU A 87 9.03 2.04 -3.54
N LEU A 88 9.87 1.73 -2.54
CA LEU A 88 9.59 0.65 -1.59
C LEU A 88 8.36 0.94 -0.73
N LEU A 89 8.20 2.18 -0.24
CA LEU A 89 6.98 2.58 0.47
C LEU A 89 5.75 2.44 -0.42
N GLY A 90 5.86 2.76 -1.71
CA GLY A 90 4.81 2.54 -2.69
C GLY A 90 4.44 1.05 -2.83
N VAL A 91 5.44 0.17 -2.98
CA VAL A 91 5.21 -1.29 -3.07
C VAL A 91 4.54 -1.82 -1.80
N LEU A 92 5.04 -1.42 -0.63
CA LEU A 92 4.46 -1.79 0.67
C LEU A 92 3.03 -1.29 0.84
N SER A 93 2.65 -0.22 0.13
CA SER A 93 1.28 0.27 0.10
C SER A 93 0.32 -0.69 -0.58
N SER A 94 0.76 -1.57 -1.47
CA SER A 94 -0.16 -2.44 -2.23
C SER A 94 -0.11 -3.90 -1.77
N VAL A 95 1.04 -4.38 -1.28
CA VAL A 95 1.23 -5.80 -0.89
C VAL A 95 0.43 -6.20 0.36
N GLY A 96 -0.10 -5.23 1.11
CA GLY A 96 -0.88 -5.44 2.33
C GLY A 96 -2.39 -5.42 2.17
N LEU A 97 -3.00 -6.53 1.73
CA LEU A 97 -4.41 -6.90 2.01
C LEU A 97 -5.46 -5.78 1.83
N GLY A 98 -5.36 -4.97 0.76
CA GLY A 98 -6.41 -4.00 0.42
C GLY A 98 -6.53 -2.74 1.27
N CYS A 99 -5.62 -2.48 2.22
CA CYS A 99 -5.61 -1.24 3.02
C CYS A 99 -4.47 -0.29 2.63
N GLY A 100 -4.25 -0.12 1.33
CA GLY A 100 -3.14 0.67 0.78
C GLY A 100 -3.14 2.18 1.06
N MET A 101 -3.94 2.63 2.01
CA MET A 101 -3.96 3.98 2.54
C MET A 101 -2.85 4.21 3.58
N HIS A 102 -2.27 3.15 4.16
CA HIS A 102 -1.38 3.32 5.31
C HIS A 102 -0.03 3.95 4.98
N SER A 103 0.73 3.48 3.97
CA SER A 103 2.05 4.07 3.69
C SER A 103 1.95 5.54 3.22
N GLY A 104 0.93 5.85 2.42
CA GLY A 104 0.67 7.20 1.93
C GLY A 104 0.34 8.16 3.08
N VAL A 105 -0.57 7.75 3.97
CA VAL A 105 -0.94 8.58 5.13
C VAL A 105 0.18 8.67 6.17
N LEU A 106 0.99 7.63 6.34
CA LEU A 106 2.06 7.59 7.34
C LEU A 106 3.31 8.38 6.93
N PHE A 107 3.65 8.37 5.64
CA PHE A 107 4.92 8.91 5.16
C PHE A 107 4.74 9.99 4.11
N LEU A 108 3.94 9.73 3.08
CA LEU A 108 3.79 10.67 1.96
C LEU A 108 3.05 11.95 2.38
N PHE A 109 1.93 11.83 3.11
CA PHE A 109 1.11 12.99 3.49
C PHE A 109 1.85 13.90 4.47
N PRO A 110 2.50 13.39 5.53
CA PRO A 110 3.34 14.20 6.39
C PRO A 110 4.48 14.86 5.62
N HIS A 111 5.12 14.16 4.68
CA HIS A 111 6.18 14.73 3.88
C HIS A 111 5.70 15.92 3.03
N ILE A 112 4.56 15.78 2.36
CA ILE A 112 3.92 16.87 1.61
C ILE A 112 3.61 18.04 2.55
N TYR A 113 3.03 17.75 3.72
CA TYR A 113 2.75 18.76 4.72
C TYR A 113 4.02 19.51 5.17
N PHE A 114 5.13 18.82 5.43
CA PHE A 114 6.39 19.47 5.80
C PHE A 114 6.95 20.35 4.69
N ILE A 115 6.81 19.96 3.41
CA ILE A 115 7.23 20.80 2.28
C ILE A 115 6.36 22.07 2.22
N CYS A 116 5.03 21.94 2.32
CA CYS A 116 4.12 23.09 2.32
C CYS A 116 4.41 24.02 3.50
N SER A 117 4.47 23.47 4.72
CA SER A 117 4.67 24.24 5.94
C SER A 117 6.06 24.90 6.00
N THR A 118 7.10 24.24 5.49
CA THR A 118 8.43 24.83 5.36
C THR A 118 8.46 25.93 4.31
N SER A 119 7.74 25.76 3.18
CA SER A 119 7.69 26.80 2.15
C SER A 119 7.07 28.10 2.66
N GLU A 120 6.08 28.00 3.54
CA GLU A 120 5.44 29.13 4.20
C GLU A 120 6.33 29.72 5.29
N TYR A 121 7.00 28.88 6.09
CA TYR A 121 7.92 29.33 7.14
C TYR A 121 9.15 30.07 6.58
N CYS A 122 9.78 29.53 5.53
CA CYS A 122 10.93 30.14 4.88
C CYS A 122 10.52 31.29 3.94
N ASN A 123 9.24 31.38 3.56
CA ASN A 123 8.76 32.18 2.42
C ASN A 123 9.62 31.97 1.15
N SER A 124 10.00 30.72 0.91
CA SER A 124 10.87 30.28 -0.19
C SER A 124 10.75 28.77 -0.37
N LEU A 125 11.03 28.28 -1.57
CA LEU A 125 11.15 26.86 -1.89
C LEU A 125 12.60 26.37 -1.85
N ASN A 126 13.55 27.17 -1.36
CA ASN A 126 14.96 26.80 -1.31
C ASN A 126 15.30 26.12 0.03
N PHE A 127 15.00 24.83 0.12
CA PHE A 127 15.32 23.95 1.25
C PHE A 127 15.43 22.52 0.73
N ASP A 128 16.24 21.67 1.37
CA ASP A 128 16.40 20.29 0.93
C ASP A 128 15.34 19.36 1.56
N SER A 129 14.37 18.95 0.75
CA SER A 129 13.33 17.99 1.16
C SER A 129 13.81 16.53 1.16
N ARG A 130 15.03 16.21 0.71
CA ARG A 130 15.51 14.82 0.59
C ARG A 130 16.04 14.23 1.91
N ILE A 131 16.42 15.05 2.88
CA ILE A 131 17.30 14.62 3.99
C ILE A 131 16.56 13.86 5.12
N ASN A 132 15.27 14.14 5.35
CA ASN A 132 14.52 13.61 6.52
C ASN A 132 13.66 12.37 6.22
N MET A 133 14.18 11.44 5.42
CA MET A 133 13.44 10.18 5.13
C MET A 133 13.76 9.07 6.14
N TRP A 134 15.02 8.94 6.56
CA TRP A 134 15.50 7.76 7.32
C TRP A 134 15.77 8.01 8.81
N LYS A 135 16.15 9.24 9.19
CA LYS A 135 16.74 9.52 10.52
C LYS A 135 15.80 10.19 11.52
N SER A 136 14.70 10.79 11.08
CA SER A 136 13.71 11.40 11.97
C SER A 136 12.42 11.66 11.21
N LEU A 137 11.30 11.09 11.68
CA LEU A 137 9.99 11.64 11.31
C LEU A 137 9.95 13.04 11.92
N LEU A 138 9.99 14.07 11.07
CA LEU A 138 9.72 15.43 11.51
C LEU A 138 8.41 15.41 12.31
N THR A 139 8.42 16.02 13.49
CA THR A 139 7.21 16.27 14.27
C THR A 139 6.60 17.58 13.81
N THR A 140 5.27 17.73 13.92
CA THR A 140 4.58 19.00 13.62
C THR A 140 5.23 20.17 14.35
N GLY A 141 5.55 21.23 13.60
CA GLY A 141 6.32 22.38 14.08
C GLY A 141 7.82 22.32 13.79
N ASN A 142 8.35 21.19 13.30
CA ASN A 142 9.69 21.13 12.72
C ASN A 142 9.62 21.42 11.21
N TYR A 143 10.62 22.15 10.72
CA TYR A 143 10.74 22.54 9.32
C TYR A 143 12.05 22.01 8.74
N PHE A 144 12.14 21.88 7.41
CA PHE A 144 13.45 21.71 6.80
C PHE A 144 14.29 22.98 6.98
N GLU A 145 15.60 22.82 6.99
CA GLU A 145 16.52 23.95 7.08
C GLU A 145 16.38 24.85 5.84
N CYS A 146 16.04 26.12 6.07
CA CYS A 146 15.92 27.11 5.01
C CYS A 146 17.31 27.48 4.48
N ILE A 147 17.59 27.26 3.20
CA ILE A 147 18.84 27.66 2.55
C ILE A 147 18.79 29.16 2.21
N SER A 148 17.63 29.65 1.74
CA SER A 148 17.32 31.08 1.61
C SER A 148 15.96 31.39 2.22
N LYS A 149 15.75 32.65 2.61
CA LYS A 149 14.49 33.16 3.16
C LYS A 149 14.03 34.39 2.40
N GLY A 150 12.73 34.48 2.14
CA GLY A 150 12.10 35.70 1.61
C GLY A 150 12.17 35.90 0.10
N ASP A 151 12.38 34.83 -0.69
CA ASP A 151 12.38 34.93 -2.16
C ASP A 151 10.98 35.22 -2.75
N GLY A 152 9.92 35.07 -1.94
CA GLY A 152 8.55 35.49 -2.28
C GLY A 152 7.85 34.72 -3.42
N ASP A 153 8.51 33.69 -3.95
CA ASP A 153 8.16 33.04 -5.22
C ASP A 153 7.53 31.65 -5.01
N VAL A 154 6.69 31.52 -3.98
CA VAL A 154 6.00 30.27 -3.64
C VAL A 154 4.66 30.20 -4.38
N THR A 155 4.70 29.84 -5.66
CA THR A 155 3.50 29.58 -6.47
C THR A 155 3.04 28.13 -6.34
N LEU A 156 1.74 27.88 -6.61
CA LEU A 156 1.17 26.52 -6.63
C LEU A 156 1.96 25.59 -7.55
N LEU A 157 2.34 26.08 -8.74
CA LEU A 157 3.08 25.29 -9.72
C LEU A 157 4.47 24.93 -9.21
N LYS A 158 5.20 25.88 -8.61
CA LYS A 158 6.55 25.61 -8.07
C LYS A 158 6.51 24.66 -6.88
N LEU A 159 5.51 24.81 -6.02
CA LEU A 159 5.27 23.91 -4.90
C LEU A 159 4.91 22.49 -5.39
N PHE A 160 4.02 22.39 -6.39
CA PHE A 160 3.67 21.13 -7.04
C PHE A 160 4.89 20.46 -7.65
N MET A 161 5.71 21.18 -8.42
CA MET A 161 6.92 20.62 -9.04
C MET A 161 7.94 20.13 -8.02
N LYS A 162 7.99 20.75 -6.84
CA LYS A 162 8.85 20.28 -5.74
C LYS A 162 8.34 18.98 -5.10
N ILE A 163 7.03 18.81 -5.00
CA ILE A 163 6.39 17.67 -4.31
C ILE A 163 6.19 16.47 -5.24
N TYR A 164 5.78 16.71 -6.48
CA TYR A 164 5.32 15.70 -7.41
C TYR A 164 6.30 14.54 -7.64
N PRO A 165 7.64 14.74 -7.73
CA PRO A 165 8.58 13.62 -7.91
C PRO A 165 8.45 12.54 -6.83
N TYR A 166 8.24 12.91 -5.57
CA TYR A 166 8.06 11.97 -4.47
C TYR A 166 6.75 11.18 -4.63
N CYS A 167 5.67 11.86 -4.98
CA CYS A 167 4.36 11.24 -5.22
C CYS A 167 4.38 10.32 -6.45
N PHE A 168 5.08 10.72 -7.51
CA PHE A 168 5.22 9.95 -8.74
C PHE A 168 5.99 8.64 -8.51
N ILE A 169 7.16 8.71 -7.86
CA ILE A 169 7.97 7.52 -7.52
C ILE A 169 7.19 6.59 -6.59
N TRP A 170 6.52 7.15 -5.57
CA TRP A 170 5.65 6.37 -4.70
C TRP A 170 4.51 5.70 -5.48
N GLY A 171 3.89 6.44 -6.40
CA GLY A 171 2.84 5.91 -7.30
C GLY A 171 3.32 4.77 -8.19
N ILE A 172 4.54 4.85 -8.75
CA ILE A 172 5.18 3.73 -9.47
C ILE A 172 5.32 2.52 -8.55
N GLY A 173 5.79 2.73 -7.32
CA GLY A 173 5.87 1.69 -6.32
C GLY A 173 4.52 1.00 -6.08
N THR A 174 3.43 1.77 -5.98
CA THR A 174 2.08 1.19 -5.80
C THR A 174 1.66 0.32 -6.99
N ALA A 175 1.98 0.72 -8.23
CA ALA A 175 1.70 -0.08 -9.43
C ALA A 175 2.53 -1.37 -9.46
N LEU A 176 3.79 -1.31 -9.03
CA LEU A 176 4.66 -2.49 -8.90
C LEU A 176 4.16 -3.47 -7.83
N GLY A 177 3.65 -2.96 -6.71
CA GLY A 177 3.10 -3.79 -5.64
C GLY A 177 1.81 -4.53 -6.03
N GLU A 178 1.13 -4.12 -7.10
CA GLU A 178 -0.08 -4.77 -7.65
C GLU A 178 0.23 -5.76 -8.78
N LEU A 179 1.49 -5.88 -9.18
CA LEU A 179 1.92 -6.83 -10.19
C LEU A 179 1.88 -8.31 -9.74
N PRO A 180 2.20 -8.66 -8.47
CA PRO A 180 2.15 -10.05 -8.00
C PRO A 180 0.81 -10.78 -8.28
N PRO A 181 -0.38 -10.25 -7.91
CA PRO A 181 -1.65 -10.95 -8.17
C PRO A 181 -1.93 -11.14 -9.66
N TYR A 182 -1.56 -10.18 -10.51
CA TYR A 182 -1.66 -10.34 -11.96
C TYR A 182 -0.79 -11.49 -12.46
N MET A 183 0.48 -11.53 -12.04
CA MET A 183 1.42 -12.56 -12.49
C MET A 183 0.99 -13.96 -12.02
N THR A 184 0.55 -14.10 -10.76
CA THR A 184 0.11 -15.40 -10.24
C THR A 184 -1.06 -15.95 -11.03
N SER A 185 -2.11 -15.15 -11.26
CA SER A 185 -3.26 -15.56 -12.06
C SER A 185 -2.91 -15.78 -13.53
N PHE A 186 -2.01 -14.97 -14.11
CA PHE A 186 -1.55 -15.16 -15.48
C PHE A 186 -0.83 -16.50 -15.69
N TYR A 187 0.10 -16.84 -14.80
CA TYR A 187 0.83 -18.10 -14.89
C TYR A 187 -0.05 -19.31 -14.57
N ALA A 188 -1.00 -19.19 -13.62
CA ALA A 188 -1.97 -20.23 -13.32
C ALA A 188 -2.83 -20.56 -14.56
N SER A 189 -3.47 -19.54 -15.16
CA SER A 189 -4.26 -19.69 -16.38
C SER A 189 -3.43 -20.23 -17.54
N LYS A 190 -2.20 -19.72 -17.74
CA LYS A 190 -1.33 -20.17 -18.83
C LYS A 190 -0.91 -21.63 -18.68
N ALA A 191 -0.70 -22.10 -17.45
CA ALA A 191 -0.38 -23.49 -17.14
C ALA A 191 -1.61 -24.41 -17.14
N LYS A 192 -2.82 -23.88 -17.41
CA LYS A 192 -4.11 -24.58 -17.22
C LYS A 192 -4.26 -25.17 -15.81
N LEU A 193 -3.62 -24.54 -14.83
CA LEU A 193 -3.76 -24.86 -13.42
C LEU A 193 -4.98 -24.11 -12.88
N TYR A 194 -5.59 -24.68 -11.84
CA TYR A 194 -6.70 -24.03 -11.14
C TYR A 194 -6.22 -22.73 -10.47
N ASP A 195 -6.86 -21.62 -10.80
CA ASP A 195 -6.67 -20.34 -10.11
C ASP A 195 -7.63 -20.30 -8.91
N ASP A 196 -7.13 -20.74 -7.75
CA ASP A 196 -7.90 -20.75 -6.49
C ASP A 196 -8.51 -19.36 -6.18
N ASP A 197 -7.78 -18.27 -6.49
CA ASP A 197 -8.18 -16.90 -6.16
C ASP A 197 -9.31 -16.41 -7.07
N TYR A 198 -9.25 -16.74 -8.36
CA TYR A 198 -10.35 -16.44 -9.30
C TYR A 198 -11.58 -17.34 -9.07
N GLU A 199 -11.41 -18.61 -8.69
CA GLU A 199 -12.53 -19.48 -8.36
C GLU A 199 -13.28 -19.06 -7.09
N GLU A 200 -12.56 -18.66 -6.04
CA GLU A 200 -13.18 -18.07 -4.83
C GLU A 200 -13.99 -16.83 -5.22
N PHE A 201 -13.44 -16.02 -6.12
CA PHE A 201 -14.12 -14.86 -6.67
C PHE A 201 -15.37 -15.19 -7.50
N GLU A 202 -15.33 -16.23 -8.34
CA GLU A 202 -16.49 -16.68 -9.12
C GLU A 202 -17.56 -17.32 -8.22
N LYS A 203 -17.14 -18.04 -7.17
CA LYS A 203 -18.04 -18.60 -6.14
C LYS A 203 -18.72 -17.50 -5.35
N ASP A 204 -18.00 -16.45 -4.92
CA ASP A 204 -18.58 -15.26 -4.30
C ASP A 204 -19.67 -14.61 -5.17
N ILE A 205 -19.50 -14.66 -6.50
CA ILE A 205 -20.45 -14.12 -7.46
C ILE A 205 -21.70 -15.02 -7.65
N LYS A 206 -21.52 -16.33 -7.54
CA LYS A 206 -22.58 -17.35 -7.68
C LYS A 206 -23.38 -17.56 -6.40
N GLU A 207 -22.70 -17.58 -5.24
CA GLU A 207 -23.27 -17.82 -3.91
C GLU A 207 -23.69 -16.53 -3.20
N GLY A 208 -23.09 -15.39 -3.56
CA GLY A 208 -23.37 -14.10 -2.93
C GLY A 208 -24.83 -13.66 -3.15
N LYS A 209 -25.52 -13.36 -2.04
CA LYS A 209 -26.76 -12.55 -2.06
C LYS A 209 -26.53 -11.28 -2.90
N ARG A 210 -27.60 -10.72 -3.48
CA ARG A 210 -27.58 -9.44 -4.23
C ARG A 210 -27.04 -8.30 -3.34
N ASN A 211 -25.72 -8.21 -3.21
CA ASN A 211 -24.98 -7.21 -2.47
C ASN A 211 -24.30 -6.27 -3.47
N ILE A 212 -24.14 -5.00 -3.09
CA ILE A 212 -23.50 -3.96 -3.92
C ILE A 212 -22.11 -4.41 -4.37
N VAL A 213 -21.35 -5.07 -3.48
CA VAL A 213 -20.02 -5.60 -3.78
C VAL A 213 -20.07 -6.62 -4.92
N THR A 214 -21.00 -7.58 -4.88
CA THR A 214 -21.14 -8.60 -5.93
C THR A 214 -21.51 -7.99 -7.29
N SER A 215 -22.37 -6.96 -7.29
CA SER A 215 -22.70 -6.21 -8.51
C SER A 215 -21.49 -5.46 -9.08
N MET A 216 -20.69 -4.81 -8.21
CA MET A 216 -19.45 -4.15 -8.62
C MET A 216 -18.43 -5.15 -9.20
N LYS A 217 -18.28 -6.33 -8.57
CA LYS A 217 -17.43 -7.42 -9.05
C LYS A 217 -17.82 -7.85 -10.46
N LYS A 218 -19.11 -8.12 -10.71
CA LYS A 218 -19.63 -8.49 -12.06
C LYS A 218 -19.38 -7.38 -13.08
N TRP A 219 -19.77 -6.15 -12.75
CA TRP A 219 -19.57 -4.99 -13.62
C TRP A 219 -18.09 -4.82 -13.99
N MET A 220 -17.17 -4.99 -13.04
CA MET A 220 -15.74 -4.87 -13.28
C MET A 220 -15.24 -5.94 -14.26
N ILE A 221 -15.67 -7.20 -14.10
CA ILE A 221 -15.32 -8.28 -15.04
C ILE A 221 -15.82 -7.95 -16.45
N ASP A 222 -17.09 -7.57 -16.58
CA ASP A 222 -17.69 -7.25 -17.87
C ASP A 222 -17.00 -6.04 -18.51
N PHE A 223 -16.63 -5.06 -17.69
CA PHE A 223 -15.89 -3.88 -18.13
C PHE A 223 -14.50 -4.24 -18.64
N ILE A 224 -13.74 -5.09 -17.92
CA ILE A 224 -12.42 -5.56 -18.33
C ILE A 224 -12.53 -6.38 -19.63
N LYS A 225 -13.49 -7.30 -19.73
CA LYS A 225 -13.72 -8.10 -20.94
C LYS A 225 -14.09 -7.24 -22.14
N LYS A 226 -14.86 -6.17 -21.93
CA LYS A 226 -15.34 -5.30 -23.02
C LYS A 226 -14.30 -4.30 -23.53
N TYR A 227 -13.54 -3.64 -22.63
CA TYR A 227 -12.64 -2.55 -23.02
C TYR A 227 -11.14 -2.80 -22.73
N GLY A 228 -10.78 -3.95 -22.16
CA GLY A 228 -9.39 -4.39 -22.00
C GLY A 228 -8.50 -3.38 -21.28
N SER A 229 -7.46 -2.90 -21.96
CA SER A 229 -6.46 -1.98 -21.39
C SER A 229 -7.05 -0.64 -20.95
N ILE A 230 -8.12 -0.16 -21.58
CA ILE A 230 -8.80 1.08 -21.19
C ILE A 230 -9.45 0.90 -19.82
N SER A 231 -10.02 -0.29 -19.57
CA SER A 231 -10.60 -0.63 -18.28
C SER A 231 -9.54 -0.60 -17.18
N VAL A 232 -8.35 -1.15 -17.45
CA VAL A 232 -7.23 -1.11 -16.50
C VAL A 232 -6.84 0.33 -16.18
N PHE A 233 -6.69 1.19 -17.20
CA PHE A 233 -6.38 2.62 -16.99
C PHE A 233 -7.44 3.32 -16.13
N LEU A 234 -8.71 3.22 -16.50
CA LEU A 234 -9.79 3.93 -15.80
C LEU A 234 -10.01 3.41 -14.40
N LEU A 235 -9.94 2.08 -14.21
CA LEU A 235 -9.95 1.49 -12.89
C LEU A 235 -8.77 2.06 -12.11
N SER A 236 -7.54 2.07 -12.67
CA SER A 236 -6.24 2.56 -12.09
C SER A 236 -6.27 3.97 -11.51
N CYS A 237 -7.18 4.81 -11.96
CA CYS A 237 -7.38 6.16 -11.43
C CYS A 237 -8.17 6.18 -10.10
N TRP A 238 -8.90 5.11 -9.75
CA TRP A 238 -9.76 5.05 -8.56
C TRP A 238 -9.00 4.61 -7.28
N PRO A 239 -9.52 4.89 -6.06
CA PRO A 239 -8.93 4.38 -4.81
C PRO A 239 -8.75 2.85 -4.73
N ASN A 240 -7.71 2.43 -3.99
CA ASN A 240 -7.04 1.12 -4.09
C ASN A 240 -7.85 -0.15 -3.71
N ILE A 241 -9.09 -0.05 -3.23
CA ILE A 241 -9.84 -1.21 -2.69
C ILE A 241 -10.24 -2.24 -3.77
N MET A 242 -10.30 -1.85 -5.04
CA MET A 242 -10.80 -2.70 -6.14
C MET A 242 -9.71 -3.32 -7.03
N PHE A 243 -8.42 -3.10 -6.75
CA PHE A 243 -7.36 -3.43 -7.72
C PHE A 243 -6.73 -4.79 -7.63
N ASP A 244 -6.58 -5.32 -6.42
CA ASP A 244 -6.13 -6.70 -6.26
C ASP A 244 -7.02 -7.63 -7.11
N LEU A 245 -8.30 -7.27 -7.21
CA LEU A 245 -9.29 -7.90 -8.07
C LEU A 245 -9.07 -7.68 -9.58
N CYS A 246 -8.72 -6.45 -9.98
CA CYS A 246 -8.39 -6.14 -11.38
C CYS A 246 -7.16 -6.92 -11.85
N GLY A 247 -6.13 -7.02 -11.01
CA GLY A 247 -4.92 -7.82 -11.26
C GLY A 247 -5.26 -9.28 -11.50
N ILE A 248 -5.99 -9.91 -10.57
CA ILE A 248 -6.45 -11.32 -10.68
C ILE A 248 -7.23 -11.53 -11.97
N CYS A 249 -8.25 -10.69 -12.26
CA CYS A 249 -9.07 -10.85 -13.46
C CYS A 249 -8.26 -10.70 -14.75
N CYS A 250 -7.38 -9.69 -14.85
CA CYS A 250 -6.55 -9.45 -16.02
C CYS A 250 -5.55 -10.59 -16.25
N GLY A 251 -4.96 -11.11 -15.16
CA GLY A 251 -4.08 -12.27 -15.21
C GLY A 251 -4.84 -13.50 -15.69
N HIS A 252 -5.99 -13.79 -15.09
CA HIS A 252 -6.82 -14.94 -15.43
C HIS A 252 -7.26 -14.93 -16.91
N PHE A 253 -7.62 -13.75 -17.46
CA PHE A 253 -7.96 -13.57 -18.88
C PHE A 253 -6.76 -13.49 -19.82
N LEU A 254 -5.54 -13.79 -19.34
CA LEU A 254 -4.31 -13.80 -20.13
C LEU A 254 -4.03 -12.47 -20.86
N MET A 255 -4.40 -11.34 -20.25
CA MET A 255 -4.06 -10.02 -20.79
C MET A 255 -2.53 -9.88 -20.87
N PRO A 256 -1.94 -9.45 -22.00
CA PRO A 256 -0.50 -9.25 -22.11
C PRO A 256 0.03 -8.23 -21.10
N PHE A 257 1.27 -8.43 -20.63
CA PHE A 257 1.88 -7.60 -19.59
C PHE A 257 1.84 -6.10 -19.93
N GLU A 258 2.19 -5.72 -21.16
CA GLU A 258 2.20 -4.30 -21.58
C GLU A 258 0.81 -3.66 -21.52
N LYS A 259 -0.22 -4.42 -21.91
CA LYS A 259 -1.62 -3.98 -21.92
C LYS A 259 -2.22 -3.86 -20.53
N PHE A 260 -1.58 -4.46 -19.54
CA PHE A 260 -1.92 -4.31 -18.13
C PHE A 260 -1.08 -3.23 -17.45
N PHE A 261 0.26 -3.34 -17.54
CA PHE A 261 1.20 -2.57 -16.75
C PHE A 261 1.31 -1.09 -17.17
N ILE A 262 1.32 -0.79 -18.48
CA ILE A 262 1.41 0.61 -18.94
C ILE A 262 0.16 1.41 -18.50
N PRO A 263 -1.08 0.93 -18.76
CA PRO A 263 -2.28 1.57 -18.23
C PRO A 263 -2.29 1.73 -16.72
N LEU A 264 -1.85 0.70 -15.98
CA LEU A 264 -1.79 0.69 -14.53
C LEU A 264 -0.87 1.80 -14.00
N VAL A 265 0.35 1.92 -14.54
CA VAL A 265 1.30 2.97 -14.17
C VAL A 265 0.74 4.35 -14.52
N LEU A 266 0.14 4.52 -15.70
CA LEU A 266 -0.42 5.81 -16.10
C LEU A 266 -1.55 6.26 -15.16
N GLY A 267 -2.52 5.41 -14.82
CA GLY A 267 -3.57 5.86 -13.92
C GLY A 267 -3.13 5.99 -12.46
N LYS A 268 -2.28 5.09 -11.94
CA LYS A 268 -1.84 5.16 -10.54
C LYS A 268 -0.71 6.13 -10.29
N ALA A 269 0.35 6.10 -11.10
CA ALA A 269 1.55 6.90 -10.87
C ALA A 269 1.44 8.30 -11.45
N VAL A 270 0.62 8.52 -12.50
CA VAL A 270 0.45 9.84 -13.12
C VAL A 270 -0.86 10.47 -12.69
N VAL A 271 -2.01 9.94 -13.13
CA VAL A 271 -3.31 10.62 -12.97
C VAL A 271 -3.68 10.74 -11.49
N LYS A 272 -3.73 9.62 -10.77
CA LYS A 272 -4.12 9.57 -9.36
C LYS A 272 -3.20 10.43 -8.50
N THR A 273 -1.88 10.34 -8.69
CA THR A 273 -0.92 11.11 -7.88
C THR A 273 -0.99 12.60 -8.19
N ILE A 274 -1.25 13.03 -9.42
CA ILE A 274 -1.46 14.46 -9.74
C ILE A 274 -2.64 15.00 -8.95
N PHE A 275 -3.80 14.34 -9.04
CA PHE A 275 -4.99 14.75 -8.28
C PHE A 275 -4.75 14.70 -6.78
N GLN A 276 -4.14 13.64 -6.28
CA GLN A 276 -3.80 13.49 -4.87
C GLN A 276 -2.84 14.59 -4.38
N THR A 277 -1.83 14.93 -5.17
CA THR A 277 -0.84 15.96 -4.84
C THR A 277 -1.49 17.34 -4.78
N LEU A 278 -2.28 17.70 -5.81
CA LEU A 278 -2.99 18.98 -5.84
C LEU A 278 -3.97 19.10 -4.68
N PHE A 279 -4.70 18.04 -4.38
CA PHE A 279 -5.63 17.99 -3.25
C PHE A 279 -4.91 18.18 -1.91
N LEU A 280 -3.77 17.51 -1.70
CA LEU A 280 -3.00 17.64 -0.45
C LEU A 280 -2.31 19.00 -0.33
N ILE A 281 -1.83 19.59 -1.42
CA ILE A 281 -1.34 20.97 -1.42
C ILE A 281 -2.48 21.92 -1.05
N PHE A 282 -3.66 21.74 -1.66
CA PHE A 282 -4.84 22.54 -1.35
C PHE A 282 -5.21 22.43 0.13
N ILE A 283 -5.17 21.25 0.75
CA ILE A 283 -5.48 21.07 2.18
C ILE A 283 -4.39 21.66 3.10
N PHE A 284 -3.12 21.39 2.80
CA PHE A 284 -2.04 21.72 3.73
C PHE A 284 -1.57 23.17 3.62
N SER A 285 -1.67 23.79 2.45
CA SER A 285 -1.26 25.19 2.30
C SER A 285 -2.24 26.15 2.97
N ASN A 286 -1.69 27.18 3.62
CA ASN A 286 -2.42 28.28 4.24
C ASN A 286 -2.96 29.28 3.21
N ASN A 287 -2.40 29.32 2.00
CA ASN A 287 -2.86 30.21 0.93
C ASN A 287 -4.32 29.96 0.52
N TYR A 288 -4.85 28.77 0.81
CA TYR A 288 -6.21 28.37 0.47
C TYR A 288 -7.16 28.28 1.66
N LYS A 289 -6.76 28.79 2.85
CA LYS A 289 -7.52 28.64 4.09
C LYS A 289 -8.96 29.13 3.98
N GLU A 290 -9.18 30.31 3.37
CA GLU A 290 -10.52 30.87 3.17
C GLU A 290 -11.41 29.98 2.29
N MET A 291 -10.84 29.42 1.21
CA MET A 291 -11.55 28.50 0.32
C MET A 291 -11.84 27.16 1.01
N GLN A 292 -10.91 26.64 1.80
CA GLN A 292 -11.11 25.43 2.62
C GLN A 292 -12.27 25.63 3.59
N LEU A 293 -12.28 26.76 4.32
CA LEU A 293 -13.34 27.10 5.28
C LEU A 293 -14.70 27.23 4.57
N ALA A 294 -14.76 27.89 3.42
CA ALA A 294 -15.99 28.02 2.64
C ALA A 294 -16.56 26.66 2.18
N ILE A 295 -15.70 25.77 1.67
CA ILE A 295 -16.10 24.41 1.27
C ILE A 295 -16.57 23.62 2.48
N LEU A 296 -15.85 23.70 3.60
CA LEU A 296 -16.20 22.99 4.83
C LEU A 296 -17.56 23.44 5.38
N LYS A 297 -17.85 24.75 5.40
CA LYS A 297 -19.16 25.31 5.77
C LYS A 297 -20.27 24.76 4.87
N LYS A 298 -20.03 24.69 3.55
CA LYS A 298 -20.99 24.16 2.58
C LYS A 298 -21.23 22.66 2.78
N VAL A 299 -20.19 21.86 3.01
CA VAL A 299 -20.31 20.42 3.30
C VAL A 299 -21.05 20.19 4.61
N LEU A 300 -20.74 20.96 5.66
CA LEU A 300 -21.44 20.92 6.96
C LEU A 300 -22.92 21.29 6.85
N SER A 301 -23.30 22.19 5.93
CA SER A 301 -24.72 22.50 5.68
C SER A 301 -25.48 21.41 4.92
N ILE A 302 -24.77 20.57 4.16
CA ILE A 302 -25.37 19.49 3.34
C ILE A 302 -25.45 18.18 4.15
N LEU A 303 -24.47 17.90 5.01
CA LEU A 303 -24.56 16.80 5.96
C LEU A 303 -25.56 17.17 7.06
N PRO A 304 -26.48 16.28 7.47
CA PRO A 304 -27.41 16.55 8.57
C PRO A 304 -26.70 16.42 9.94
N LEU A 305 -25.55 17.08 10.13
CA LEU A 305 -24.79 17.05 11.37
C LEU A 305 -25.52 17.81 12.50
N HIS A 306 -26.38 18.77 12.15
CA HIS A 306 -27.28 19.45 13.10
C HIS A 306 -28.21 18.46 13.84
N ARG A 307 -28.50 17.29 13.24
CA ARG A 307 -29.31 16.23 13.85
C ARG A 307 -28.53 15.41 14.90
N LEU A 308 -27.20 15.39 14.83
CA LEU A 308 -26.32 14.65 15.76
C LEU A 308 -25.77 15.52 16.89
N PHE A 309 -25.62 16.84 16.69
CA PHE A 309 -25.11 17.77 17.70
C PHE A 309 -25.90 19.09 17.70
N PRO A 310 -27.02 19.17 18.44
CA PRO A 310 -27.91 20.33 18.41
C PRO A 310 -27.35 21.61 19.05
N ASN A 311 -26.24 21.54 19.82
CA ASN A 311 -25.67 22.68 20.55
C ASN A 311 -24.39 23.29 19.93
N LEU A 312 -24.03 22.94 18.69
CA LEU A 312 -22.85 23.51 18.05
C LEU A 312 -23.19 24.80 17.28
N ASN A 313 -22.95 25.95 17.92
CA ASN A 313 -22.95 27.25 17.23
C ASN A 313 -21.84 27.29 16.16
N MET A 314 -22.15 27.84 14.99
CA MET A 314 -21.24 27.91 13.83
C MET A 314 -19.89 28.59 14.16
N THR A 315 -19.92 29.56 15.09
CA THR A 315 -18.74 30.28 15.59
C THR A 315 -17.83 29.42 16.50
N ASN A 316 -18.40 28.46 17.22
CA ASN A 316 -17.63 27.52 18.05
C ASN A 316 -16.96 26.45 17.18
N ILE A 317 -17.56 26.09 16.06
CA ILE A 317 -16.96 25.17 15.09
C ILE A 317 -15.77 25.84 14.38
N GLU A 318 -15.92 27.10 13.96
CA GLU A 318 -14.83 27.86 13.32
C GLU A 318 -13.64 28.04 14.26
N SER A 319 -13.87 28.41 15.52
CA SER A 319 -12.79 28.55 16.51
C SER A 319 -12.15 27.20 16.88
N PHE A 320 -12.93 26.13 17.00
CA PHE A 320 -12.40 24.78 17.27
C PHE A 320 -11.61 24.22 16.09
N ILE A 321 -12.05 24.47 14.85
CA ILE A 321 -11.33 24.07 13.64
C ILE A 321 -10.06 24.89 13.49
N ASP A 322 -10.10 26.20 13.73
CA ASP A 322 -8.90 27.04 13.71
C ASP A 322 -7.90 26.65 14.80
N GLU A 323 -8.38 26.26 15.99
CA GLU A 323 -7.54 25.74 17.06
C GLU A 323 -6.93 24.38 16.67
N GLN A 324 -7.70 23.44 16.11
CA GLN A 324 -7.18 22.14 15.70
C GLN A 324 -6.25 22.22 14.48
N ILE A 325 -6.57 23.06 13.49
CA ILE A 325 -5.71 23.35 12.35
C ILE A 325 -4.43 24.03 12.83
N SER A 326 -4.50 24.97 13.77
CA SER A 326 -3.30 25.61 14.30
C SER A 326 -2.45 24.70 15.19
N VAL A 327 -3.06 23.78 15.94
CA VAL A 327 -2.36 22.71 16.69
C VAL A 327 -1.67 21.74 15.73
N LEU A 328 -2.36 21.31 14.67
CA LEU A 328 -1.80 20.45 13.62
C LEU A 328 -0.69 21.15 12.82
N LYS A 329 -0.84 22.45 12.52
CA LYS A 329 0.08 23.19 11.65
C LYS A 329 1.26 23.84 12.37
N TYR A 330 1.10 24.31 13.61
CA TYR A 330 2.13 25.08 14.32
C TYR A 330 2.67 24.39 15.57
N GLY A 331 2.15 23.21 15.95
CA GLY A 331 2.63 22.47 17.12
C GLY A 331 2.59 23.30 18.41
N LYS A 332 1.72 24.31 18.51
CA LYS A 332 1.56 25.09 19.74
C LYS A 332 1.11 24.12 20.83
N LYS A 333 1.89 24.02 21.92
CA LYS A 333 1.52 23.35 23.16
C LYS A 333 0.25 24.03 23.73
N THR A 334 -0.92 23.67 23.23
CA THR A 334 -2.17 23.94 23.93
C THR A 334 -2.16 23.12 25.21
N LYS A 335 -2.59 23.72 26.32
CA LYS A 335 -2.79 23.06 27.63
C LYS A 335 -3.95 22.04 27.57
N SER A 336 -4.15 21.34 26.46
CA SER A 336 -5.13 20.25 26.37
C SER A 336 -4.46 18.94 26.78
N LYS A 337 -5.13 18.19 27.66
CA LYS A 337 -4.55 17.00 28.33
C LYS A 337 -4.26 15.82 27.39
N ILE A 338 -4.61 15.89 26.11
CA ILE A 338 -4.25 14.89 25.10
C ILE A 338 -4.01 15.61 23.78
N ASN A 339 -2.75 15.61 23.32
CA ASN A 339 -2.38 16.13 22.01
C ASN A 339 -3.08 15.29 20.93
N PHE A 340 -3.93 15.87 20.09
CA PHE A 340 -4.62 15.15 19.00
C PHE A 340 -3.62 14.39 18.13
N MET A 341 -2.42 14.94 17.94
CA MET A 341 -1.29 14.31 17.25
C MET A 341 -0.81 13.03 17.95
N PHE A 342 -0.84 12.99 19.27
CA PHE A 342 -0.50 11.80 20.06
C PHE A 342 -1.55 10.71 19.90
N LEU A 343 -2.84 11.07 19.91
CA LEU A 343 -3.93 10.13 19.64
C LEU A 343 -3.85 9.56 18.21
N PHE A 344 -3.50 10.40 17.24
CA PHE A 344 -3.32 10.03 15.84
C PHE A 344 -2.09 9.11 15.64
N ASN A 345 -0.98 9.39 16.34
CA ASN A 345 0.19 8.52 16.37
C ASN A 345 -0.11 7.16 17.02
N ILE A 346 -0.92 7.11 18.09
CA ILE A 346 -1.38 5.84 18.68
C ILE A 346 -2.24 5.07 17.69
N PHE A 347 -3.20 5.73 17.03
CA PHE A 347 -4.04 5.11 16.00
C PHE A 347 -3.17 4.47 14.90
N PHE A 348 -2.18 5.18 14.40
CA PHE A 348 -1.25 4.64 13.41
C PHE A 348 -0.39 3.50 13.94
N PHE A 349 0.12 3.61 15.16
CA PHE A 349 0.89 2.54 15.78
C PHE A 349 0.07 1.25 15.89
N LEU A 350 -1.21 1.36 16.29
CA LEU A 350 -2.14 0.23 16.32
C LEU A 350 -2.37 -0.38 14.94
N VAL A 351 -2.56 0.47 13.92
CA VAL A 351 -2.72 0.04 12.53
C VAL A 351 -1.46 -0.68 12.01
N ILE A 352 -0.27 -0.15 12.31
CA ILE A 352 1.01 -0.77 11.93
C ILE A 352 1.19 -2.13 12.63
N ILE A 353 0.90 -2.21 13.94
CA ILE A 353 0.93 -3.48 14.68
C ILE A 353 -0.04 -4.47 14.07
N PHE A 354 -1.28 -4.06 13.78
CA PHE A 354 -2.27 -4.91 13.15
C PHE A 354 -1.79 -5.44 11.79
N PHE A 355 -1.16 -4.57 10.99
CA PHE A 355 -0.54 -4.97 9.73
C PHE A 355 0.58 -6.00 9.93
N PHE A 356 1.51 -5.77 10.86
CA PHE A 356 2.58 -6.74 11.16
C PHE A 356 2.03 -8.09 11.62
N ILE A 357 1.02 -8.09 12.51
CA ILE A 357 0.33 -9.30 12.96
C ILE A 357 -0.30 -10.02 11.76
N SER A 358 -0.93 -9.28 10.85
CA SER A 358 -1.52 -9.83 9.64
C SER A 358 -0.47 -10.50 8.74
N CYS A 359 0.68 -9.85 8.51
CA CYS A 359 1.77 -10.45 7.72
C CYS A 359 2.29 -11.75 8.35
N ILE A 360 2.48 -11.79 9.66
CA ILE A 360 2.93 -12.99 10.36
C ILE A 360 1.90 -14.12 10.19
N ASN A 361 0.61 -13.80 10.36
CA ASN A 361 -0.48 -14.76 10.17
C ASN A 361 -0.48 -15.32 8.75
N GLN A 362 -0.40 -14.47 7.73
CA GLN A 362 -0.41 -14.90 6.32
C GLN A 362 0.76 -15.80 5.96
N ILE A 363 1.98 -15.45 6.39
CA ILE A 363 3.18 -16.26 6.11
C ILE A 363 3.10 -17.61 6.83
N ALA A 364 2.61 -17.63 8.07
CA ALA A 364 2.39 -18.88 8.80
C ALA A 364 1.31 -19.77 8.13
N GLN A 365 0.20 -19.16 7.70
CA GLN A 365 -0.88 -19.85 6.98
C GLN A 365 -0.40 -20.38 5.62
N LYS A 366 0.54 -19.70 4.96
CA LYS A 366 1.16 -20.20 3.73
C LYS A 366 1.95 -21.49 3.97
N TYR A 367 2.73 -21.57 5.06
CA TYR A 367 3.40 -22.84 5.41
C TYR A 367 2.38 -23.97 5.60
N GLN A 368 1.29 -23.67 6.33
CA GLN A 368 0.24 -24.64 6.57
C GLN A 368 -0.46 -25.05 5.27
N LYS A 369 -0.65 -24.12 4.30
CA LYS A 369 -1.17 -24.44 2.95
C LYS A 369 -0.28 -25.48 2.26
N ASN A 370 1.04 -25.31 2.31
CA ASN A 370 1.97 -26.26 1.69
C ASN A 370 1.86 -27.67 2.33
N LEU A 371 1.76 -27.75 3.66
CA LEU A 371 1.55 -29.02 4.36
C LEU A 371 0.20 -29.66 4.00
N ASP A 372 -0.86 -28.87 3.96
CA ASP A 372 -2.20 -29.32 3.61
C ASP A 372 -2.22 -29.90 2.17
N GLU A 373 -1.51 -29.26 1.24
CA GLU A 373 -1.36 -29.73 -0.14
C GLU A 373 -0.59 -31.06 -0.24
N GLU A 374 0.45 -31.25 0.58
CA GLU A 374 1.17 -32.53 0.66
C GLU A 374 0.29 -33.65 1.24
N GLU A 375 -0.52 -33.35 2.26
CA GLU A 375 -1.48 -34.30 2.83
C GLU A 375 -2.55 -34.70 1.80
N LEU A 376 -3.07 -33.72 1.05
CA LEU A 376 -4.03 -33.95 -0.02
C LEU A 376 -3.45 -34.79 -1.17
N LYS A 377 -2.19 -34.54 -1.57
CA LYS A 377 -1.49 -35.37 -2.57
C LYS A 377 -1.35 -36.83 -2.12
N LYS A 378 -1.01 -37.06 -0.84
CA LYS A 378 -0.92 -38.42 -0.28
C LYS A 378 -2.28 -39.13 -0.28
N LEU A 379 -3.35 -38.41 0.07
CA LEU A 379 -4.72 -38.94 0.00
C LEU A 379 -5.13 -39.28 -1.43
N PHE A 380 -4.84 -38.39 -2.38
CA PHE A 380 -5.14 -38.63 -3.80
C PHE A 380 -4.44 -39.88 -4.34
N ASN A 381 -3.13 -40.01 -4.09
CA ASN A 381 -2.37 -41.18 -4.51
C ASN A 381 -2.89 -42.47 -3.86
N LYS A 382 -3.29 -42.43 -2.59
CA LYS A 382 -3.86 -43.59 -1.88
C LYS A 382 -5.21 -44.00 -2.50
N ASP A 383 -6.05 -43.03 -2.84
CA ASP A 383 -7.34 -43.28 -3.49
C ASP A 383 -7.19 -43.83 -4.91
N GLU A 384 -6.17 -43.41 -5.66
CA GLU A 384 -5.84 -43.99 -6.98
C GLU A 384 -5.39 -45.44 -6.87
N VAL A 385 -4.47 -45.75 -5.96
CA VAL A 385 -4.00 -47.13 -5.71
C VAL A 385 -5.16 -48.06 -5.31
N ILE A 386 -6.12 -47.56 -4.53
CA ILE A 386 -7.32 -48.33 -4.15
C ILE A 386 -8.25 -48.55 -5.36
N ARG A 387 -8.40 -47.56 -6.25
CA ARG A 387 -9.21 -47.69 -7.46
C ARG A 387 -8.60 -48.66 -8.46
N GLU A 388 -7.28 -48.65 -8.65
CA GLU A 388 -6.59 -49.62 -9.52
C GLU A 388 -6.74 -51.05 -8.99
N LYS A 389 -6.59 -51.26 -7.67
CA LYS A 389 -6.83 -52.58 -7.05
C LYS A 389 -8.26 -53.08 -7.18
N LYS A 390 -9.25 -52.19 -7.30
CA LYS A 390 -10.65 -52.55 -7.56
C LYS A 390 -10.98 -52.80 -9.03
N LYS A 391 -10.18 -52.28 -9.97
CA LYS A 391 -10.32 -52.56 -11.41
C LYS A 391 -9.67 -53.88 -11.84
N ASN A 392 -8.66 -54.33 -11.08
CA ASN A 392 -7.92 -55.58 -11.34
C ASN A 392 -8.46 -56.79 -10.56
N LYS A 393 -9.59 -56.63 -9.85
CA LYS A 393 -10.41 -57.69 -9.27
C LYS A 393 -11.73 -57.71 -10.03
#